data_AF-A0A938TII9-F1
#
_entry.id   AF-A0A938TII9-F1
#
_cell.length_a   1.000
_cell.length_b   1.000
_cell.length_c   1.000
_cell.angle_alpha   90.00
_cell.angle_beta   90.00
_cell.angle_gamma   90.00
#
_symmetry.space_group_name_H-M   'P 1'
#
loop_
_entity.id
_entity.type
_entity.pdbx_description
1 polymer ?
#
loop_
_entity_poly.entity_id
_entity_poly.type
_entity_poly.pdbx_seq_one_letter_code
_entity_poly.pdbx_strand_id
1 'polypeptide(L)'
;MLDLHNRGWEGGAYLEDFSCRLEQVDYEEPVLISTDYRFLRRMRAHFTGEFSHLSHLTNGQILADLAKRHLTLAADLKTEVETWRERNLPGFTVGIHARHTNEKGGKNTDIRKLESALSRVLSRNPVDRIFLCTDNVATEESLQSRYGNIVVKDKRFPEANDVVHLTAHASGHGIRTAKEAVTEMYLLSQCDVLIDANNSNFGYASSLWSEGRSNPDLAAEPTGIKPLLRRFKQRFRPTPGVEPDIRL
;
A
#
# COMPACT_ATOMS: atom_id res chain seq x y z
N MET A 1 5.46 29.80 -19.91
CA MET A 1 6.33 28.86 -19.17
C MET A 1 6.67 29.54 -17.85
N LEU A 2 5.98 29.17 -16.77
CA LEU A 2 6.21 29.76 -15.44
C LEU A 2 7.31 28.98 -14.73
N ASP A 3 8.33 29.70 -14.29
CA ASP A 3 9.53 29.22 -13.64
C ASP A 3 9.20 28.72 -12.22
N LEU A 4 9.10 27.40 -12.07
CA LEU A 4 8.67 26.69 -10.86
C LEU A 4 9.81 26.44 -9.86
N HIS A 5 11.03 26.94 -10.11
CA HIS A 5 12.21 26.51 -9.36
C HIS A 5 12.52 27.28 -8.07
N ASN A 6 11.92 28.45 -7.82
CA ASN A 6 12.44 29.38 -6.80
C ASN A 6 11.47 29.80 -5.67
N ARG A 7 10.31 29.17 -5.54
CA ARG A 7 9.45 29.38 -4.36
C ARG A 7 9.33 28.06 -3.60
N GLY A 8 9.79 28.05 -2.35
CA GLY A 8 9.54 26.95 -1.44
C GLY A 8 8.06 26.55 -1.51
N TRP A 9 7.81 25.25 -1.52
CA TRP A 9 6.50 24.66 -1.76
C TRP A 9 5.53 24.99 -0.59
N GLU A 10 4.96 26.19 -0.58
CA GLU A 10 3.89 26.59 0.34
C GLU A 10 2.54 26.16 -0.26
N GLY A 11 2.26 24.85 -0.16
CA GLY A 11 1.09 24.23 -0.80
C GLY A 11 -0.28 24.78 -0.36
N GLY A 12 -0.36 25.62 0.69
CA GLY A 12 -1.61 26.24 1.15
C GLY A 12 -2.10 27.35 0.21
N ALA A 13 -1.24 28.31 -0.14
CA ALA A 13 -1.63 29.46 -0.96
C ALA A 13 -1.97 29.08 -2.40
N TYR A 14 -1.26 28.08 -2.96
CA TYR A 14 -1.54 27.56 -4.30
C TYR A 14 -2.88 26.82 -4.40
N LEU A 15 -3.35 26.20 -3.31
CA LEU A 15 -4.65 25.56 -3.29
C LEU A 15 -5.76 26.61 -3.20
N GLU A 16 -5.60 27.73 -2.49
CA GLU A 16 -6.65 28.75 -2.39
C GLU A 16 -6.89 29.47 -3.73
N ASP A 17 -5.84 29.83 -4.46
CA ASP A 17 -5.96 30.58 -5.73
C ASP A 17 -6.34 29.71 -6.94
N PHE A 18 -6.16 28.39 -6.86
CA PHE A 18 -6.40 27.45 -7.96
C PHE A 18 -7.33 26.27 -7.60
N SER A 19 -8.02 26.31 -6.46
CA SER A 19 -8.99 25.26 -6.09
C SER A 19 -10.37 25.51 -6.67
N CYS A 20 -11.01 24.45 -7.13
CA CYS A 20 -12.46 24.40 -7.21
C CYS A 20 -13.07 24.22 -5.82
N ARG A 21 -14.31 24.68 -5.67
CA ARG A 21 -15.18 24.30 -4.56
C ARG A 21 -15.58 22.85 -4.80
N LEU A 22 -15.08 21.94 -3.97
CA LEU A 22 -15.30 20.50 -4.12
C LEU A 22 -16.76 20.08 -3.87
N GLU A 23 -17.58 20.98 -3.31
CA GLU A 23 -19.03 20.84 -3.17
C GLU A 23 -19.80 21.25 -4.44
N GLN A 24 -19.09 21.75 -5.46
CA GLN A 24 -19.63 22.17 -6.75
C GLN A 24 -18.93 21.35 -7.85
N VAL A 25 -19.68 20.85 -8.82
CA VAL A 25 -19.13 19.98 -9.89
C VAL A 25 -19.56 20.41 -11.29
N ASP A 26 -20.33 21.48 -11.40
CA ASP A 26 -20.97 22.01 -12.60
C ASP A 26 -20.30 23.30 -13.11
N TYR A 27 -18.96 23.33 -13.13
CA TYR A 27 -18.20 24.44 -13.67
C TYR A 27 -18.39 24.58 -15.18
N GLU A 28 -18.66 25.79 -15.67
CA GLU A 28 -18.77 26.08 -17.11
C GLU A 28 -17.38 26.11 -17.79
N GLU A 29 -16.32 26.49 -17.07
CA GLU A 29 -14.94 26.43 -17.56
C GLU A 29 -14.25 25.07 -17.31
N PRO A 30 -13.23 24.70 -18.12
CA PRO A 30 -12.36 23.59 -17.81
C PRO A 30 -11.56 23.85 -16.53
N VAL A 31 -11.75 23.00 -15.51
CA VAL A 31 -11.03 23.12 -14.23
C VAL A 31 -10.02 21.98 -14.04
N LEU A 32 -8.79 22.35 -13.66
CA LEU A 32 -7.80 21.38 -13.22
C LEU A 32 -8.03 21.04 -11.75
N ILE A 33 -8.47 19.82 -11.46
CA ILE A 33 -8.67 19.35 -10.09
C ILE A 33 -7.43 18.59 -9.62
N SER A 34 -6.63 19.23 -8.77
CA SER A 34 -5.63 18.53 -7.95
C SER A 34 -6.29 18.09 -6.65
N THR A 35 -6.60 16.80 -6.55
CA THR A 35 -7.27 16.22 -5.38
C THR A 35 -6.42 15.11 -4.77
N ASP A 36 -6.65 14.88 -3.48
CA ASP A 36 -6.15 13.73 -2.75
C ASP A 36 -7.31 13.02 -2.02
N TYR A 37 -7.04 11.80 -1.56
CA TYR A 37 -8.06 10.95 -0.96
C TYR A 37 -8.70 11.50 0.33
N ARG A 38 -8.12 12.53 0.96
CA ARG A 38 -8.68 13.20 2.14
C ARG A 38 -9.97 13.97 1.79
N PHE A 39 -10.16 14.32 0.52
CA PHE A 39 -11.36 15.01 0.04
C PHE A 39 -12.54 14.08 -0.23
N LEU A 40 -12.36 12.76 -0.22
CA LEU A 40 -13.45 11.79 -0.43
C LEU A 40 -14.64 12.05 0.51
N ARG A 41 -14.39 12.50 1.75
CA ARG A 41 -15.47 12.83 2.68
C ARG A 41 -16.35 13.99 2.20
N ARG A 42 -15.75 15.01 1.58
CA ARG A 42 -16.46 16.18 1.05
C ARG A 42 -17.24 15.82 -0.20
N MET A 43 -16.69 14.94 -1.03
CA MET A 43 -17.32 14.50 -2.28
C MET A 43 -18.52 13.56 -2.09
N ARG A 44 -18.75 13.02 -0.88
CA ARG A 44 -19.79 12.00 -0.64
C ARG A 44 -21.19 12.41 -1.07
N ALA A 45 -21.55 13.69 -0.91
CA ALA A 45 -22.87 14.19 -1.30
C ALA A 45 -23.10 14.12 -2.81
N HIS A 46 -22.03 14.02 -3.59
CA HIS A 46 -22.04 13.98 -5.06
C HIS A 46 -21.86 12.56 -5.62
N PHE A 47 -21.77 11.54 -4.78
CA PHE A 47 -21.81 10.14 -5.22
C PHE A 47 -23.25 9.77 -5.59
N THR A 48 -23.66 10.17 -6.79
CA THR A 48 -24.98 9.94 -7.37
C THR A 48 -24.89 9.05 -8.61
N GLY A 49 -26.02 8.57 -9.13
CA GLY A 49 -26.06 7.76 -10.35
C GLY A 49 -25.25 6.46 -10.22
N GLU A 50 -24.35 6.21 -11.17
CA GLU A 50 -23.48 5.02 -11.18
C GLU A 50 -22.56 4.94 -9.95
N PHE A 51 -22.21 6.07 -9.34
CA PHE A 51 -21.34 6.15 -8.15
C PHE A 51 -22.09 6.08 -6.82
N SER A 52 -23.43 5.97 -6.84
CA SER A 52 -24.26 5.93 -5.63
C SER A 52 -23.82 4.87 -4.61
N HIS A 53 -23.35 3.72 -5.09
CA HIS A 53 -22.84 2.62 -4.27
C HIS A 53 -21.65 3.04 -3.37
N LEU A 54 -20.85 4.03 -3.77
CA LEU A 54 -19.69 4.52 -3.00
C LEU A 54 -20.11 5.32 -1.76
N SER A 55 -21.31 5.91 -1.75
CA SER A 55 -21.79 6.77 -0.65
C SER A 55 -21.86 6.04 0.70
N HIS A 56 -22.07 4.73 0.68
CA HIS A 56 -22.17 3.87 1.86
C HIS A 56 -20.86 3.22 2.28
N LEU A 57 -19.82 3.29 1.44
CA LEU A 57 -18.50 2.71 1.73
C LEU A 57 -17.67 3.68 2.57
N THR A 58 -16.77 3.18 3.40
CA THR A 58 -15.76 3.98 4.10
C THR A 58 -14.69 4.47 3.13
N ASN A 59 -13.91 5.51 3.46
CA ASN A 59 -12.86 6.00 2.56
C ASN A 59 -11.84 4.91 2.20
N GLY A 60 -11.46 4.06 3.17
CA GLY A 60 -10.56 2.93 2.91
C GLY A 60 -11.16 1.90 1.95
N GLN A 61 -12.47 1.62 2.05
CA GLN A 61 -13.15 0.73 1.11
C GLN A 61 -13.21 1.32 -0.31
N ILE A 62 -13.50 2.61 -0.44
CA ILE A 62 -13.50 3.30 -1.73
C ILE A 62 -12.11 3.24 -2.36
N LEU A 63 -11.06 3.55 -1.59
CA LEU A 63 -9.68 3.52 -2.07
C LEU A 63 -9.22 2.12 -2.44
N ALA A 64 -9.57 1.10 -1.64
CA ALA A 64 -9.22 -0.28 -1.95
C ALA A 64 -9.93 -0.76 -3.22
N ASP A 65 -11.21 -0.41 -3.38
CA ASP A 65 -11.97 -0.74 -4.58
C ASP A 65 -11.40 -0.04 -5.83
N LEU A 66 -11.09 1.26 -5.75
CA LEU A 66 -10.43 1.97 -6.84
C LEU A 66 -9.03 1.42 -7.15
N ALA A 67 -8.23 1.11 -6.12
CA ALA A 67 -6.90 0.53 -6.31
C ALA A 67 -7.01 -0.82 -7.01
N LYS A 68 -7.90 -1.71 -6.60
CA LYS A 68 -8.09 -3.03 -7.24
C LYS A 68 -8.53 -2.91 -8.70
N ARG A 69 -9.39 -1.95 -9.00
CA ARG A 69 -9.93 -1.76 -10.36
C ARG A 69 -8.96 -1.06 -11.31
N HIS A 70 -8.14 -0.15 -10.80
CA HIS A 70 -7.39 0.79 -11.65
C HIS A 70 -5.88 0.77 -11.43
N LEU A 71 -5.38 0.23 -10.32
CA LEU A 71 -3.95 0.09 -10.08
C LEU A 71 -3.49 -1.26 -10.65
N THR A 72 -3.04 -1.25 -11.90
CA THR A 72 -2.50 -2.41 -12.59
C THR A 72 -1.02 -2.22 -12.90
N LEU A 73 -0.21 -3.26 -12.68
CA LEU A 73 1.17 -3.29 -13.17
C LEU A 73 1.20 -3.28 -14.71
N ALA A 74 2.25 -2.67 -15.27
CA ALA A 74 2.58 -2.84 -16.67
C ALA A 74 2.78 -4.33 -16.99
N ALA A 75 2.39 -4.79 -18.18
CA ALA A 75 2.28 -6.22 -18.49
C ALA A 75 3.62 -6.98 -18.36
N ASP A 76 4.72 -6.34 -18.77
CA ASP A 76 6.08 -6.85 -18.63
C ASP A 76 6.46 -7.02 -17.14
N LEU A 77 6.24 -5.97 -16.35
CA LEU A 77 6.51 -5.99 -14.91
C LEU A 77 5.62 -6.99 -14.18
N LYS A 78 4.35 -7.09 -14.54
CA LYS A 78 3.42 -8.06 -13.96
C LYS A 78 3.93 -9.48 -14.16
N THR A 79 4.35 -9.81 -15.38
CA THR A 79 4.85 -11.14 -15.71
C THR A 79 6.12 -11.47 -14.92
N GLU A 80 7.06 -10.52 -14.83
CA GLU A 80 8.29 -10.68 -14.04
C GLU A 80 7.95 -10.94 -12.56
N VAL A 81 7.07 -10.13 -11.99
CA VAL A 81 6.75 -10.15 -10.56
C VAL A 81 5.98 -11.40 -10.17
N GLU A 82 5.00 -11.83 -10.98
CA GLU A 82 4.28 -13.10 -10.74
C GLU A 82 5.21 -14.30 -10.85
N THR A 83 6.07 -14.32 -11.87
CA THR A 83 7.08 -15.39 -12.04
C THR A 83 8.01 -15.46 -10.83
N TRP A 84 8.43 -14.30 -10.31
CA TRP A 84 9.25 -14.24 -9.11
C TRP A 84 8.48 -14.71 -7.88
N ARG A 85 7.22 -14.30 -7.71
CA ARG A 85 6.36 -14.68 -6.60
C ARG A 85 6.15 -16.19 -6.54
N GLU A 86 5.76 -16.81 -7.64
CA GLU A 86 5.50 -18.26 -7.71
C GLU A 86 6.71 -19.09 -7.28
N ARG A 87 7.91 -18.62 -7.62
CA ARG A 87 9.18 -19.30 -7.28
C ARG A 87 9.60 -19.09 -5.83
N ASN A 88 9.43 -17.87 -5.31
CA ASN A 88 10.05 -17.46 -4.03
C ASN A 88 9.08 -17.42 -2.86
N LEU A 89 7.78 -17.23 -3.12
CA LEU A 89 6.73 -17.08 -2.12
C LEU A 89 5.65 -18.19 -2.23
N PRO A 90 6.00 -19.49 -2.25
CA PRO A 90 5.00 -20.55 -2.19
C PRO A 90 4.37 -20.67 -0.80
N GLY A 91 3.16 -21.24 -0.75
CA GLY A 91 2.48 -21.59 0.49
C GLY A 91 1.87 -20.39 1.23
N PHE A 92 1.76 -20.50 2.55
CA PHE A 92 1.24 -19.45 3.42
C PHE A 92 2.34 -18.44 3.74
N THR A 93 2.12 -17.19 3.34
CA THR A 93 3.15 -16.15 3.32
C THR A 93 2.84 -14.95 4.21
N VAL A 94 3.87 -14.42 4.86
CA VAL A 94 3.77 -13.21 5.66
C VAL A 94 4.62 -12.12 5.02
N GLY A 95 3.99 -11.05 4.55
CA GLY A 95 4.65 -9.84 4.08
C GLY A 95 4.93 -8.90 5.25
N ILE A 96 6.15 -8.37 5.31
CA ILE A 96 6.61 -7.43 6.32
C ILE A 96 7.17 -6.20 5.64
N HIS A 97 6.64 -5.04 6.01
CA HIS A 97 7.23 -3.75 5.66
C HIS A 97 7.85 -3.11 6.91
N ALA A 98 9.17 -2.94 6.88
CA ALA A 98 9.97 -2.36 7.96
C ALA A 98 10.66 -1.09 7.46
N ARG A 99 10.18 0.08 7.87
CA ARG A 99 10.73 1.37 7.43
C ARG A 99 11.69 1.95 8.47
N HIS A 100 12.96 2.05 8.15
CA HIS A 100 13.98 2.53 9.08
C HIS A 100 14.56 3.91 8.69
N THR A 101 14.51 4.33 7.43
CA THR A 101 15.15 5.61 7.04
C THR A 101 14.40 6.85 7.54
N ASN A 102 15.16 7.81 8.05
CA ASN A 102 14.72 9.10 8.59
C ASN A 102 14.29 10.06 7.47
N GLU A 103 13.04 9.99 7.02
CA GLU A 103 12.41 11.18 6.46
C GLU A 103 12.19 12.19 7.58
N LYS A 104 13.07 13.19 7.66
CA LYS A 104 12.91 14.43 8.46
C LYS A 104 12.32 14.21 9.86
N GLY A 105 13.02 13.47 10.72
CA GLY A 105 12.63 13.30 12.14
C GLY A 105 11.51 12.29 12.41
N GLY A 106 11.21 11.41 11.44
CA GLY A 106 10.27 10.30 11.62
C GLY A 106 10.72 9.28 12.67
N LYS A 107 9.77 8.67 13.37
CA LYS A 107 10.04 7.61 14.36
C LYS A 107 10.65 6.39 13.65
N ASN A 108 11.85 5.97 14.06
CA ASN A 108 12.43 4.69 13.68
C ASN A 108 11.40 3.56 13.89
N THR A 109 11.34 2.58 12.98
CA THR A 109 10.59 1.34 13.23
C THR A 109 11.00 0.78 14.58
N ASP A 110 10.03 0.63 15.50
CA ASP A 110 10.24 -0.13 16.71
C ASP A 110 10.27 -1.61 16.33
N ILE A 111 11.46 -2.10 16.03
CA ILE A 111 11.70 -3.47 15.58
C ILE A 111 11.05 -4.49 16.52
N ARG A 112 10.96 -4.18 17.83
CA ARG A 112 10.30 -5.06 18.82
C ARG A 112 8.81 -5.21 18.59
N LYS A 113 8.12 -4.17 18.10
CA LYS A 113 6.70 -4.25 17.74
C LYS A 113 6.49 -5.15 16.54
N LEU A 114 7.34 -5.00 15.52
CA LEU A 114 7.33 -5.85 14.33
C LEU A 114 7.57 -7.31 14.73
N GLU A 115 8.60 -7.58 15.53
CA GLU A 115 8.92 -8.93 15.99
C GLU A 115 7.82 -9.53 16.87
N SER A 116 7.18 -8.72 17.72
CA SER A 116 6.03 -9.16 18.52
C SER A 116 4.83 -9.51 17.63
N ALA A 117 4.56 -8.73 16.58
CA ALA A 117 3.51 -9.04 15.61
C ALA A 117 3.82 -10.33 14.84
N LEU A 118 5.05 -10.46 14.34
CA LEU A 118 5.50 -11.66 13.63
C LEU A 118 5.41 -12.90 14.52
N SER A 119 5.87 -12.82 15.77
CA SER A 119 5.78 -13.93 16.74
C SER A 119 4.34 -14.39 16.96
N ARG A 120 3.38 -13.46 17.01
CA ARG A 120 1.95 -13.81 17.12
C ARG A 120 1.46 -14.55 15.87
N VAL A 121 1.87 -14.14 14.67
CA VAL A 121 1.50 -14.83 13.43
C VAL A 121 2.08 -16.24 13.39
N LEU A 122 3.37 -16.38 13.68
CA LEU A 122 4.09 -17.65 13.72
C LEU A 122 3.51 -18.62 14.76
N SER A 123 3.03 -18.11 15.90
CA SER A 123 2.43 -18.95 16.94
C SER A 123 1.08 -19.58 16.55
N ARG A 124 0.42 -19.06 15.51
CA ARG A 124 -0.95 -19.45 15.12
C ARG A 124 -1.03 -20.20 13.81
N ASN A 125 -0.03 -20.07 12.94
CA ASN A 125 -0.03 -20.66 11.61
C ASN A 125 1.37 -21.16 11.26
N PRO A 126 1.50 -22.31 10.59
CA PRO A 126 2.73 -22.64 9.90
C PRO A 126 2.95 -21.62 8.79
N VAL A 127 4.04 -20.87 8.85
CA VAL A 127 4.41 -19.87 7.83
C VAL A 127 5.51 -20.46 6.96
N ASP A 128 5.25 -20.58 5.66
CA ASP A 128 6.20 -21.14 4.71
C ASP A 128 7.28 -20.12 4.34
N ARG A 129 6.87 -18.86 4.10
CA ARG A 129 7.76 -17.77 3.69
C ARG A 129 7.41 -16.45 4.36
N ILE A 130 8.45 -15.68 4.68
CA ILE A 130 8.31 -14.30 5.16
C ILE A 130 8.94 -13.38 4.11
N PHE A 131 8.11 -12.60 3.40
CA PHE A 131 8.61 -11.61 2.45
C PHE A 131 8.94 -10.32 3.19
N LEU A 132 10.18 -9.85 3.13
CA LEU A 132 10.64 -8.66 3.82
C LEU A 132 10.94 -7.52 2.85
N CYS A 133 10.31 -6.37 3.10
CA CYS A 133 10.60 -5.10 2.46
C CYS A 133 11.13 -4.11 3.48
N THR A 134 12.41 -3.76 3.39
CA THR A 134 13.07 -2.77 4.26
C THR A 134 13.96 -1.82 3.45
N ASP A 135 14.06 -0.57 3.87
CA ASP A 135 14.98 0.41 3.28
C ASP A 135 16.37 0.41 3.97
N ASN A 136 16.62 -0.57 4.85
CA ASN A 136 17.80 -0.63 5.69
C ASN A 136 18.41 -2.03 5.73
N VAL A 137 19.67 -2.11 5.30
CA VAL A 137 20.44 -3.36 5.19
C VAL A 137 20.64 -4.04 6.55
N ALA A 138 20.91 -3.29 7.61
CA ALA A 138 21.11 -3.87 8.95
C ALA A 138 19.83 -4.54 9.49
N THR A 139 18.65 -4.00 9.13
CA THR A 139 17.36 -4.60 9.46
C THR A 139 17.13 -5.88 8.66
N GLU A 140 17.52 -5.89 7.39
CA GLU A 140 17.47 -7.09 6.54
C GLU A 140 18.33 -8.21 7.11
N GLU A 141 19.62 -7.95 7.33
CA GLU A 141 20.59 -8.92 7.87
C GLU A 141 20.16 -9.44 9.25
N SER A 142 19.67 -8.54 10.12
CA SER A 142 19.19 -8.93 11.44
C SER A 142 17.95 -9.83 11.40
N LEU A 143 17.04 -9.67 10.42
CA LEU A 143 15.85 -10.51 10.32
C LEU A 143 16.18 -11.84 9.63
N GLN A 144 16.99 -11.82 8.57
CA GLN A 144 17.46 -13.02 7.89
C GLN A 144 18.26 -13.96 8.81
N SER A 145 19.10 -13.41 9.69
CA SER A 145 19.85 -14.21 10.68
C SER A 145 18.98 -14.84 11.77
N ARG A 146 17.79 -14.28 12.04
CA ARG A 146 16.86 -14.78 13.08
C ARG A 146 15.81 -15.74 12.52
N TYR A 147 15.38 -15.55 11.27
CA TYR A 147 14.29 -16.31 10.66
C TYR A 147 14.78 -16.95 9.35
N GLY A 148 14.89 -18.28 9.34
CA GLY A 148 15.47 -19.04 8.21
C GLY A 148 14.63 -19.10 6.94
N ASN A 149 13.43 -18.53 6.94
CA ASN A 149 12.50 -18.52 5.79
C ASN A 149 12.18 -17.09 5.29
N ILE A 150 13.04 -16.12 5.61
CA ILE A 150 12.96 -14.76 5.05
C ILE A 150 13.35 -14.78 3.58
N VAL A 151 12.57 -14.08 2.77
CA VAL A 151 12.77 -13.83 1.35
C VAL A 151 12.79 -12.33 1.13
N VAL A 152 13.78 -11.86 0.37
CA VAL A 152 13.92 -10.46 -0.04
C VAL A 152 14.06 -10.41 -1.55
N LYS A 153 13.68 -9.28 -2.16
CA LYS A 153 13.98 -9.02 -3.57
C LYS A 153 15.20 -8.12 -3.64
N ASP A 154 16.17 -8.48 -4.48
CA ASP A 154 17.36 -7.67 -4.71
C ASP A 154 16.97 -6.25 -5.11
N LYS A 155 17.54 -5.28 -4.40
CA LYS A 155 17.30 -3.85 -4.63
C LYS A 155 18.48 -3.02 -4.20
N ARG A 156 18.48 -1.76 -4.60
CA ARG A 156 19.50 -0.82 -4.16
C ARG A 156 19.12 -0.21 -2.82
N PHE A 157 20.01 -0.32 -1.84
CA PHE A 157 19.89 0.42 -0.60
C PHE A 157 20.37 1.87 -0.80
N PRO A 158 19.75 2.84 -0.11
CA PRO A 158 20.32 4.18 -0.01
C PRO A 158 21.65 4.13 0.75
N GLU A 159 22.53 5.10 0.51
CA GLU A 159 23.70 5.30 1.36
C GLU A 159 23.25 5.66 2.79
N ALA A 160 24.12 5.43 3.77
CA ALA A 160 23.79 5.65 5.18
C ALA A 160 23.33 7.11 5.44
N ASN A 161 22.14 7.27 6.01
CA ASN A 161 21.44 8.54 6.32
C ASN A 161 20.72 9.24 5.16
N ASP A 162 20.69 8.64 3.96
CA ASP A 162 19.95 9.21 2.84
C ASP A 162 18.45 8.88 2.89
N VAL A 163 17.64 9.86 2.47
CA VAL A 163 16.22 9.66 2.22
C VAL A 163 16.05 9.09 0.81
N VAL A 164 15.57 7.85 0.71
CA VAL A 164 15.40 7.09 -0.54
C VAL A 164 14.73 7.93 -1.65
N HIS A 165 13.67 8.66 -1.31
CA HIS A 165 12.92 9.45 -2.31
C HIS A 165 13.66 10.69 -2.80
N LEU A 166 14.54 11.29 -1.99
CA LEU A 166 15.29 12.49 -2.38
C LEU A 166 16.54 12.14 -3.18
N THR A 167 17.22 11.06 -2.82
CA THR A 167 18.49 10.70 -3.45
C THR A 167 18.31 9.95 -4.76
N ALA A 168 17.27 9.12 -4.90
CA ALA A 168 16.96 8.43 -6.16
C ALA A 168 16.68 9.39 -7.32
N HIS A 169 15.98 10.50 -7.05
CA HIS A 169 15.71 11.54 -8.04
C HIS A 169 16.99 12.31 -8.40
N ALA A 170 17.79 12.69 -7.41
CA ALA A 170 19.04 13.42 -7.62
C ALA A 170 20.08 12.59 -8.40
N SER A 171 20.07 11.26 -8.26
CA SER A 171 21.03 10.36 -8.91
C SER A 171 20.60 9.83 -10.28
N GLY A 172 19.48 10.30 -10.86
CA GLY A 172 18.96 9.79 -12.13
C GLY A 172 18.42 8.35 -12.08
N HIS A 173 18.20 7.80 -10.89
CA HIS A 173 17.72 6.42 -10.67
C HIS A 173 16.24 6.35 -10.23
N GLY A 174 15.52 7.48 -10.33
CA GLY A 174 14.14 7.60 -9.86
C GLY A 174 13.19 6.55 -10.45
N ILE A 175 13.25 6.33 -11.78
CA ILE A 175 12.39 5.33 -12.45
C ILE A 175 12.70 3.91 -11.97
N ARG A 176 13.97 3.56 -11.81
CA ARG A 176 14.37 2.25 -11.29
C ARG A 176 13.87 2.05 -9.86
N THR A 177 14.10 3.04 -8.99
CA THR A 177 13.67 3.01 -7.59
C THR A 177 12.14 2.92 -7.47
N ALA A 178 11.42 3.64 -8.34
CA ALA A 178 9.96 3.54 -8.43
C ALA A 178 9.51 2.14 -8.87
N LYS A 179 10.16 1.52 -9.85
CA LYS A 179 9.88 0.14 -10.27
C LYS A 179 10.15 -0.87 -9.14
N GLU A 180 11.26 -0.73 -8.43
CA GLU A 180 11.60 -1.56 -7.26
C GLU A 180 10.54 -1.41 -6.16
N ALA A 181 10.18 -0.18 -5.81
CA ALA A 181 9.14 0.12 -4.82
C ALA A 181 7.76 -0.44 -5.21
N VAL A 182 7.32 -0.23 -6.46
CA VAL A 182 6.03 -0.75 -6.96
C VAL A 182 6.02 -2.28 -6.97
N THR A 183 7.14 -2.91 -7.32
CA THR A 183 7.26 -4.37 -7.27
C THR A 183 7.11 -4.90 -5.86
N GLU A 184 7.84 -4.34 -4.90
CA GLU A 184 7.73 -4.73 -3.49
C GLU A 184 6.32 -4.47 -2.94
N MET A 185 5.70 -3.33 -3.28
CA MET A 185 4.34 -3.03 -2.86
C MET A 185 3.33 -4.06 -3.38
N TYR A 186 3.49 -4.48 -4.64
CA TYR A 186 2.67 -5.52 -5.24
C TYR A 186 2.90 -6.86 -4.57
N LEU A 187 4.15 -7.30 -4.40
CA LEU A 187 4.45 -8.57 -3.74
C LEU A 187 3.90 -8.64 -2.30
N LEU A 188 4.03 -7.55 -1.53
CA LEU A 188 3.41 -7.42 -0.21
C LEU A 188 1.89 -7.56 -0.25
N SER A 189 1.23 -7.02 -1.29
CA SER A 189 -0.22 -7.09 -1.42
C SER A 189 -0.72 -8.52 -1.71
N GLN A 190 0.16 -9.36 -2.26
CA GLN A 190 -0.11 -10.76 -2.58
C GLN A 190 0.22 -11.74 -1.44
N CYS A 191 0.74 -11.27 -0.30
CA CYS A 191 0.97 -12.12 0.88
C CYS A 191 -0.34 -12.43 1.62
N ASP A 192 -0.38 -13.57 2.33
CA ASP A 192 -1.55 -13.92 3.13
C ASP A 192 -1.71 -13.01 4.34
N VAL A 193 -0.62 -12.60 4.98
CA VAL A 193 -0.65 -11.65 6.09
C VAL A 193 0.28 -10.49 5.79
N LEU A 194 -0.14 -9.26 6.08
CA LEU A 194 0.70 -8.07 5.96
C LEU A 194 0.95 -7.46 7.35
N ILE A 195 2.23 -7.21 7.66
CA ILE A 195 2.67 -6.50 8.86
C ILE A 195 3.36 -5.20 8.42
N ASP A 196 2.80 -4.04 8.75
CA ASP A 196 3.42 -2.74 8.56
C ASP A 196 3.68 -2.08 9.91
N ALA A 197 4.95 -1.91 10.27
CA ALA A 197 5.31 -1.48 11.62
C ALA A 197 5.07 0.01 11.90
N ASN A 198 4.94 0.84 10.86
CA ASN A 198 5.02 2.30 10.97
C ASN A 198 3.87 3.07 10.30
N ASN A 199 2.80 2.41 9.83
CA ASN A 199 1.75 3.03 9.02
C ASN A 199 2.34 3.83 7.85
N SER A 200 3.30 3.23 7.15
CA SER A 200 3.93 3.87 6.01
C SER A 200 2.90 3.99 4.89
N ASN A 201 2.96 5.06 4.10
CA ASN A 201 2.19 5.14 2.84
C ASN A 201 2.47 3.94 1.94
N PHE A 202 3.68 3.37 2.01
CA PHE A 202 4.07 2.16 1.30
C PHE A 202 3.25 0.94 1.74
N GLY A 203 3.25 0.63 3.05
CA GLY A 203 2.48 -0.47 3.61
C GLY A 203 0.97 -0.26 3.46
N TYR A 204 0.50 0.99 3.60
CA TYR A 204 -0.89 1.36 3.35
C TYR A 204 -1.30 1.11 1.89
N ALA A 205 -0.50 1.55 0.92
CA ALA A 205 -0.76 1.32 -0.51
C ALA A 205 -0.81 -0.19 -0.84
N SER A 206 0.14 -0.98 -0.32
CA SER A 206 0.09 -2.45 -0.43
C SER A 206 -1.19 -3.03 0.15
N SER A 207 -1.66 -2.54 1.30
CA SER A 207 -2.89 -3.03 1.93
C SER A 207 -4.14 -2.74 1.10
N LEU A 208 -4.18 -1.58 0.41
CA LEU A 208 -5.28 -1.22 -0.50
C LEU A 208 -5.29 -2.11 -1.74
N TRP A 209 -4.09 -2.48 -2.23
CA TRP A 209 -3.93 -3.35 -3.39
C TRP A 209 -4.17 -4.83 -3.08
N SER A 210 -4.20 -5.21 -1.80
CA SER A 210 -4.37 -6.62 -1.41
C SER A 210 -5.79 -7.12 -1.70
N GLU A 211 -5.89 -8.29 -2.32
CA GLU A 211 -7.18 -8.89 -2.68
C GLU A 211 -7.99 -9.36 -1.46
N GLY A 212 -7.38 -9.42 -0.27
CA GLY A 212 -8.08 -9.66 0.99
C GLY A 212 -7.68 -10.99 1.62
N ARG A 213 -6.54 -10.99 2.30
CA ARG A 213 -6.25 -11.97 3.37
C ARG A 213 -5.72 -11.33 4.64
N SER A 214 -5.84 -10.02 4.83
CA SER A 214 -5.56 -9.41 6.14
C SER A 214 -6.48 -10.04 7.20
N ASN A 215 -5.99 -11.09 7.86
CA ASN A 215 -6.69 -11.73 8.95
C ASN A 215 -6.78 -10.68 10.06
N PRO A 216 -7.97 -10.19 10.40
CA PRO A 216 -8.12 -9.10 11.36
C PRO A 216 -7.62 -9.48 12.75
N ASP A 217 -7.49 -10.77 13.06
CA ASP A 217 -6.94 -11.27 14.33
C ASP A 217 -5.39 -11.29 14.35
N LEU A 218 -4.74 -11.12 13.19
CA LEU A 218 -3.28 -11.21 12.97
C LEU A 218 -2.66 -9.93 12.40
N ALA A 219 -3.46 -9.09 11.72
CA ALA A 219 -3.07 -7.74 11.40
C ALA A 219 -2.78 -7.03 12.72
N ALA A 220 -1.51 -6.69 12.97
CA ALA A 220 -1.18 -5.80 14.06
C ALA A 220 -2.12 -4.59 13.94
N GLU A 221 -2.87 -4.28 15.00
CA GLU A 221 -3.68 -3.06 15.00
C GLU A 221 -2.78 -1.92 14.54
N PRO A 222 -3.14 -1.19 13.47
CA PRO A 222 -2.34 -0.07 13.01
C PRO A 222 -2.27 0.91 14.17
N THR A 223 -1.11 1.03 14.82
CA THR A 223 -0.91 1.85 16.02
C THR A 223 -0.91 3.36 15.71
N GLY A 224 -1.68 3.79 14.71
CA GLY A 224 -1.79 5.18 14.28
C GLY A 224 -2.83 5.49 13.21
N ILE A 225 -3.58 4.51 12.70
CA ILE A 225 -4.79 4.79 11.90
C ILE A 225 -5.98 4.26 12.68
N LYS A 226 -6.86 5.17 13.14
CA LYS A 226 -8.10 4.83 13.84
C LYS A 226 -8.81 3.65 13.15
N PRO A 227 -9.34 2.68 13.92
CA PRO A 227 -9.71 1.36 13.42
C PRO A 227 -10.82 1.45 12.39
N LEU A 228 -10.51 1.06 11.16
CA LEU A 228 -11.47 0.97 10.06
C LEU A 228 -11.61 -0.45 9.49
N LEU A 229 -11.30 -1.46 10.29
CA LEU A 229 -11.60 -2.86 9.98
C LEU A 229 -12.50 -3.45 11.07
N ARG A 230 -13.75 -3.01 11.07
CA ARG A 230 -14.83 -3.64 11.82
C ARG A 230 -15.44 -4.74 10.92
N ARG A 231 -15.20 -6.00 11.30
CA ARG A 231 -15.94 -7.24 10.92
C ARG A 231 -16.15 -7.51 9.41
N PHE A 232 -15.32 -8.38 8.84
CA PHE A 232 -15.74 -9.27 7.75
C PHE A 232 -16.05 -10.66 8.30
N LYS A 233 -17.31 -10.86 8.71
CA LYS A 233 -17.95 -12.19 8.77
C LYS A 233 -19.24 -12.12 7.99
N GLN A 234 -19.23 -12.62 6.76
CA GLN A 234 -20.35 -13.29 6.06
C GLN A 234 -19.79 -13.86 4.74
N ARG A 235 -19.45 -15.15 4.70
CA ARG A 235 -20.29 -16.28 4.28
C ARG A 235 -20.54 -16.30 2.75
N PHE A 236 -19.51 -16.64 1.98
CA PHE A 236 -19.68 -17.39 0.73
C PHE A 236 -19.23 -18.83 1.01
N ARG A 237 -20.17 -19.71 1.35
CA ARG A 237 -20.03 -21.13 1.03
C ARG A 237 -20.67 -21.28 -0.35
N PRO A 238 -20.01 -21.88 -1.35
CA PRO A 238 -20.71 -22.29 -2.56
C PRO A 238 -21.79 -23.29 -2.16
N THR A 239 -23.04 -23.02 -2.55
CA THR A 239 -24.11 -24.01 -2.50
C THR A 239 -23.77 -25.09 -3.52
N PRO A 240 -23.60 -26.37 -3.13
CA PRO A 240 -23.46 -27.44 -4.10
C PRO A 240 -24.77 -27.56 -4.89
N GLY A 241 -24.71 -27.45 -6.22
CA GLY A 241 -25.82 -27.85 -7.10
C GLY A 241 -26.61 -26.75 -7.82
N VAL A 242 -26.02 -25.57 -8.09
CA VAL A 242 -26.63 -24.62 -9.05
C VAL A 242 -25.63 -24.34 -10.17
N GLU A 243 -25.84 -24.94 -11.33
CA GLU A 243 -25.19 -24.52 -12.57
C GLU A 243 -25.75 -23.15 -13.00
N PRO A 244 -24.91 -22.18 -13.40
CA PRO A 244 -25.39 -20.96 -14.00
C PRO A 244 -25.82 -21.23 -15.45
N ASP A 245 -27.12 -21.16 -15.71
CA ASP A 245 -27.70 -21.12 -17.05
C ASP A 245 -27.37 -19.75 -17.67
N ILE A 246 -26.28 -19.71 -18.43
CA ILE A 246 -25.92 -18.57 -19.28
C ILE A 246 -26.33 -18.95 -20.70
N ARG A 247 -27.50 -18.46 -21.12
CA ARG A 247 -27.84 -18.37 -22.54
C ARG A 247 -27.34 -17.03 -23.08
N LEU A 248 -26.32 -17.17 -23.96
CA LEU A 248 -25.73 -16.26 -24.95
C LEU A 248 -25.98 -14.75 -24.77
#